data_AF-A0A7Y6IV62-F1
#
_entry.id   AF-A0A7Y6IV62-F1
#
_cell.length_a   1.000
_cell.length_b   1.000
_cell.length_c   1.000
_cell.angle_alpha   90.00
_cell.angle_beta   90.00
_cell.angle_gamma   90.00
#
_symmetry.space_group_name_H-M   'P 1'
#
loop_
_entity.id
_entity.type
_entity.pdbx_description
1 polymer ?
#
loop_
_entity_poly.entity_id
_entity_poly.type
_entity_poly.pdbx_seq_one_letter_code
_entity_poly.pdbx_strand_id
1 'polypeptide(L)'
;MKHWTEGFDDDHADEPLVRPYTITGGRTAPERDDLTLITLVTVISEAPADNSAGMRRLQPEHRTILALCKQPLAVAEIASALHLPVSVTKILIGDLIEAGHVRSRPPLAFAQAGGLPGMSILEAVRDGLRKL
;
A
#
# COMPACT_ATOMS: atom_id res chain seq x y z
N MET A 1 -38.93 19.10 36.44
CA MET A 1 -37.51 18.70 36.48
C MET A 1 -37.43 17.18 36.53
N LYS A 2 -36.43 16.57 35.85
CA LYS A 2 -36.25 15.15 35.50
C LYS A 2 -36.81 14.85 34.10
N HIS A 3 -36.10 14.27 33.15
CA HIS A 3 -34.79 13.64 33.10
C HIS A 3 -34.57 13.34 31.60
N TRP A 4 -33.47 13.81 31.03
CA TRP A 4 -33.02 13.44 29.69
C TRP A 4 -31.60 12.91 29.89
N THR A 5 -31.43 11.61 29.69
CA THR A 5 -30.21 10.92 29.23
C THR A 5 -30.48 9.43 29.36
N GLU A 6 -31.19 8.87 28.38
CA GLU A 6 -31.01 7.47 28.04
C GLU A 6 -29.55 7.31 27.63
N GLY A 7 -28.80 6.55 28.43
CA GLY A 7 -27.42 6.20 28.15
C GLY A 7 -27.38 5.23 26.99
N PHE A 8 -26.57 5.55 25.99
CA PHE A 8 -26.14 4.61 24.98
C PHE A 8 -25.27 3.55 25.67
N ASP A 9 -25.71 2.29 25.64
CA ASP A 9 -24.89 1.15 26.02
C ASP A 9 -23.71 1.07 25.04
N ASP A 10 -22.50 1.27 25.57
CA ASP A 10 -21.24 1.20 24.84
C ASP A 10 -20.77 -0.27 24.80
N ASP A 11 -21.39 -1.05 23.93
CA ASP A 11 -21.19 -2.51 23.83
C ASP A 11 -19.98 -2.89 22.94
N HIS A 12 -18.91 -2.09 22.97
CA HIS A 12 -17.69 -2.27 22.14
C HIS A 12 -16.40 -2.45 22.94
N ALA A 13 -16.48 -2.81 24.22
CA ALA A 13 -15.34 -2.85 25.15
C ALA A 13 -14.35 -4.01 24.95
N ASP A 14 -14.59 -4.95 24.02
CA ASP A 14 -13.81 -6.20 23.90
C ASP A 14 -13.11 -6.40 22.55
N GLU A 15 -12.77 -5.34 21.83
CA GLU A 15 -11.81 -5.45 20.72
C GLU A 15 -10.38 -5.19 21.25
N PRO A 16 -9.45 -6.16 21.17
CA PRO A 16 -8.08 -5.95 21.63
C PRO A 16 -7.46 -4.77 20.89
N LEU A 17 -7.38 -3.61 21.56
CA LEU A 17 -6.75 -2.39 21.06
C LEU A 17 -5.25 -2.63 20.91
N VAL A 18 -4.85 -3.26 19.79
CA VAL A 18 -3.45 -3.28 19.38
C VAL A 18 -3.05 -1.83 19.17
N ARG A 19 -2.12 -1.33 19.99
CA ARG A 19 -1.64 0.04 19.86
C ARG A 19 -1.01 0.19 18.47
N PRO A 20 -1.42 1.18 17.65
CA PRO A 20 -0.94 1.32 16.28
C PRO A 20 0.60 1.33 16.13
N TYR A 21 1.32 1.73 17.18
CA TYR A 21 2.79 1.79 17.23
C TYR A 21 3.48 0.45 17.45
N THR A 22 2.77 -0.58 17.89
CA THR A 22 3.31 -1.94 18.04
C THR A 22 3.47 -2.61 16.67
N ILE A 23 2.54 -2.33 15.75
CA ILE A 23 2.55 -2.86 14.38
C ILE A 23 3.81 -2.40 13.64
N THR A 24 4.18 -1.14 13.79
CA THR A 24 5.35 -0.56 13.13
C THR A 24 6.67 -0.79 13.88
N GLY A 25 6.67 -1.53 15.00
CA GLY A 25 7.87 -1.74 15.80
C GLY A 25 8.45 -0.45 16.41
N GLY A 26 7.59 0.54 16.69
CA GLY A 26 7.99 1.84 17.24
C GLY A 26 8.28 2.93 16.20
N ARG A 27 8.22 2.62 14.89
CA ARG A 27 8.36 3.64 13.83
C ARG A 27 7.10 4.52 13.78
N THR A 28 7.29 5.84 13.85
CA THR A 28 6.20 6.82 13.95
C THR A 28 5.95 7.62 12.66
N ALA A 29 6.85 7.51 11.68
CA ALA A 29 6.72 8.14 10.38
C ALA A 29 7.16 7.18 9.26
N PRO A 30 6.53 7.22 8.07
CA PRO A 30 7.03 6.50 6.91
C PRO A 30 8.37 7.09 6.46
N GLU A 31 9.33 6.24 6.12
CA GLU A 31 10.63 6.68 5.58
C GLU A 31 10.50 7.22 4.14
N ARG A 32 9.45 6.78 3.43
CA ARG A 32 9.14 7.20 2.06
C ARG A 32 8.07 8.29 2.03
N ASP A 33 8.34 9.35 1.29
CA ASP A 33 7.42 10.47 1.03
C ASP A 33 6.67 10.34 -0.32
N ASP A 34 7.11 9.44 -1.21
CA ASP A 34 6.52 9.19 -2.54
C ASP A 34 5.17 8.45 -2.51
N LEU A 35 4.77 7.90 -1.35
CA LEU A 35 3.48 7.25 -1.15
C LEU A 35 2.41 8.29 -0.80
N THR A 36 1.58 8.65 -1.77
CA THR A 36 0.36 9.46 -1.59
C THR A 36 -0.86 8.56 -1.37
N LEU A 37 -2.00 9.12 -0.94
CA LEU A 37 -3.25 8.38 -0.73
C LEU A 37 -3.73 7.63 -1.98
N ILE A 38 -3.48 8.22 -3.15
CA ILE A 38 -3.92 7.73 -4.45
C ILE A 38 -2.83 6.94 -5.19
N THR A 39 -1.64 6.78 -4.60
CA THR A 39 -0.59 5.94 -5.16
C THR A 39 -1.07 4.50 -5.23
N LEU A 40 -0.92 3.86 -6.39
CA LEU A 40 -1.34 2.48 -6.61
C LEU A 40 -0.22 1.52 -6.22
N VAL A 41 -0.58 0.45 -5.52
CA VAL A 41 0.33 -0.61 -5.07
C VAL A 41 -0.07 -1.92 -5.75
N THR A 42 0.91 -2.70 -6.17
CA THR A 42 0.67 -4.01 -6.82
C THR A 42 1.78 -4.99 -6.45
N VAL A 43 1.42 -6.25 -6.24
CA VAL A 43 2.40 -7.33 -6.00
C VAL A 43 3.26 -7.58 -7.23
N ILE A 44 4.52 -7.91 -7.00
CA ILE A 44 5.45 -8.35 -8.04
C ILE A 44 5.34 -9.87 -8.18
N SER A 45 4.76 -10.35 -9.29
CA SER A 45 4.47 -11.79 -9.53
C SER A 45 5.70 -12.71 -9.53
N GLU A 46 6.90 -12.17 -9.74
CA GLU A 46 8.17 -12.90 -9.79
C GLU A 46 8.98 -12.84 -8.49
N ALA A 47 8.40 -12.34 -7.40
CA ALA A 47 9.08 -12.37 -6.09
C ALA A 47 9.55 -13.82 -5.80
N PRO A 48 10.87 -14.06 -5.62
CA PRO A 48 11.41 -15.42 -5.60
C PRO A 48 10.70 -16.29 -4.57
N ALA A 49 10.16 -17.43 -5.00
CA ALA A 49 9.55 -18.43 -4.11
C ALA A 49 10.52 -18.88 -2.99
N ASP A 50 11.82 -18.75 -3.23
CA ASP A 50 12.91 -19.05 -2.27
C ASP A 50 13.07 -18.01 -1.15
N ASN A 51 12.41 -16.85 -1.24
CA ASN A 51 12.27 -15.92 -0.11
C ASN A 51 11.26 -16.41 0.96
N SER A 52 11.02 -17.73 1.05
CA SER A 52 10.25 -18.37 2.12
C SER A 52 10.74 -17.98 3.52
N ALA A 53 12.03 -17.65 3.68
CA ALA A 53 12.61 -17.12 4.92
C ALA A 53 12.20 -15.66 5.20
N GLY A 54 12.11 -14.82 4.16
CA GLY A 54 11.57 -13.46 4.22
C GLY A 54 10.06 -13.45 4.50
N MET A 55 9.30 -14.30 3.81
CA MET A 55 7.85 -14.48 4.01
C MET A 55 7.48 -14.99 5.40
N ARG A 56 8.33 -15.80 6.03
CA ARG A 56 8.16 -16.25 7.43
C ARG A 56 8.30 -15.10 8.43
N ARG A 57 9.09 -14.07 8.12
CA ARG A 57 9.24 -12.85 8.95
C ARG A 57 8.18 -11.79 8.69
N LEU A 58 7.32 -11.96 7.69
CA LEU A 58 6.24 -11.02 7.43
C LEU A 58 5.18 -11.08 8.53
N GLN A 59 4.85 -9.91 9.06
CA GLN A 59 3.71 -9.71 9.95
C GLN A 59 2.38 -10.07 9.26
N PRO A 60 1.30 -10.37 10.00
CA PRO A 60 -0.02 -10.65 9.43
C PRO A 60 -0.50 -9.56 8.46
N GLU A 61 -0.30 -8.29 8.81
CA GLU A 61 -0.71 -7.12 8.03
C GLU A 61 -0.02 -7.09 6.66
N HIS A 62 1.28 -7.41 6.62
CA HIS A 62 2.04 -7.53 5.38
C HIS A 62 1.44 -8.61 4.45
N ARG A 63 1.06 -9.76 4.99
CA ARG A 63 0.45 -10.84 4.20
C ARG A 63 -0.91 -10.42 3.64
N THR A 64 -1.70 -9.70 4.44
CA THR A 64 -2.97 -9.14 4.00
C THR A 64 -2.78 -8.12 2.88
N ILE A 65 -1.79 -7.22 2.98
CA ILE A 65 -1.45 -6.28 1.90
C ILE A 65 -1.12 -7.04 0.61
N LEU A 66 -0.31 -8.09 0.68
CA LEU A 66 0.02 -8.92 -0.50
C LEU A 66 -1.20 -9.63 -1.08
N ALA A 67 -2.13 -10.10 -0.25
CA ALA A 67 -3.37 -10.71 -0.72
C ALA A 67 -4.27 -9.69 -1.44
N LEU A 68 -4.41 -8.49 -0.88
CA LEU A 68 -5.21 -7.40 -1.45
C LEU A 68 -4.62 -6.88 -2.77
N CYS A 69 -3.30 -6.67 -2.81
CA CYS A 69 -2.61 -6.03 -3.94
C CYS A 69 -2.32 -6.97 -5.12
N LYS A 70 -3.00 -8.12 -5.23
CA LYS A 70 -2.99 -8.96 -6.44
C LYS A 70 -3.56 -8.21 -7.64
N GLN A 71 -4.47 -7.28 -7.38
CA GLN A 71 -4.88 -6.23 -8.32
C GLN A 71 -4.37 -4.88 -7.79
N PRO A 72 -4.16 -3.87 -8.65
CA PRO A 72 -3.70 -2.56 -8.19
C PRO A 72 -4.73 -1.89 -7.26
N LEU A 73 -4.32 -1.54 -6.05
CA LEU A 73 -5.13 -0.79 -5.06
C LEU A 73 -4.42 0.48 -4.62
N ALA A 74 -5.17 1.54 -4.32
CA ALA A 74 -4.63 2.76 -3.74
C ALA A 74 -4.24 2.59 -2.26
N VAL A 75 -3.27 3.37 -1.78
CA VAL A 75 -2.86 3.37 -0.37
C VAL A 75 -4.04 3.61 0.58
N ALA A 76 -4.96 4.50 0.23
CA ALA A 76 -6.16 4.76 1.02
C ALA A 76 -7.09 3.55 1.12
N GLU A 77 -7.24 2.81 0.02
CA GLU A 77 -8.08 1.60 -0.02
C GLU A 77 -7.46 0.49 0.84
N ILE A 78 -6.14 0.33 0.78
CA ILE A 78 -5.40 -0.62 1.61
C ILE A 78 -5.55 -0.26 3.09
N ALA A 79 -5.41 1.02 3.45
CA ALA A 79 -5.55 1.49 4.83
C ALA A 79 -6.95 1.22 5.38
N SER A 80 -7.99 1.51 4.57
CA SER A 80 -9.38 1.23 4.92
C SER A 80 -9.63 -0.27 5.07
N ALA A 81 -9.08 -1.11 4.20
CA ALA A 81 -9.26 -2.56 4.24
C ALA A 81 -8.57 -3.22 5.45
N LEU A 82 -7.48 -2.64 5.93
CA LEU A 82 -6.76 -3.11 7.11
C LEU A 82 -7.29 -2.50 8.42
N HIS A 83 -8.18 -1.51 8.36
CA HIS A 83 -8.59 -0.69 9.51
C HIS A 83 -7.40 -0.05 10.25
N LEU A 84 -6.37 0.38 9.49
CA LEU A 84 -5.16 1.00 10.04
C LEU A 84 -5.04 2.47 9.64
N PRO A 85 -4.40 3.32 10.47
CA PRO A 85 -4.05 4.67 10.08
C PRO A 85 -3.16 4.66 8.83
N VAL A 86 -3.41 5.61 7.91
CA VAL A 86 -2.64 5.74 6.66
C VAL A 86 -1.13 5.79 6.90
N SER A 87 -0.67 6.45 7.97
CA SER A 87 0.76 6.52 8.32
C SER A 87 1.36 5.15 8.58
N VAL A 88 0.65 4.28 9.32
CA VAL A 88 1.04 2.90 9.59
C VAL A 88 1.04 2.08 8.31
N THR A 89 -0.02 2.20 7.49
CA THR A 89 -0.11 1.51 6.21
C THR A 89 1.04 1.87 5.27
N LYS A 90 1.44 3.15 5.21
CA LYS A 90 2.60 3.59 4.40
C LYS A 90 3.91 2.97 4.89
N ILE A 91 4.11 2.83 6.20
CA ILE A 91 5.29 2.15 6.76
C ILE A 91 5.31 0.69 6.29
N LEU A 92 4.21 -0.05 6.43
CA LEU A 92 4.11 -1.44 6.01
C LEU A 92 4.28 -1.64 4.50
N ILE A 93 3.76 -0.72 3.69
CA ILE A 93 3.97 -0.73 2.24
C ILE A 93 5.45 -0.45 1.92
N GLY A 94 6.10 0.48 2.63
CA GLY A 94 7.53 0.74 2.52
C GLY A 94 8.37 -0.50 2.76
N ASP A 95 8.09 -1.23 3.84
CA ASP A 95 8.76 -2.49 4.18
C ASP A 95 8.63 -3.52 3.05
N LEU A 96 7.44 -3.64 2.45
CA LEU A 96 7.20 -4.55 1.32
C LEU A 96 7.86 -4.11 0.02
N ILE A 97 8.03 -2.80 -0.21
CA ILE A 97 8.76 -2.27 -1.37
C ILE A 97 10.25 -2.58 -1.21
N GLU A 98 10.82 -2.32 -0.02
CA GLU A 98 12.23 -2.62 0.27
C GLU A 98 12.54 -4.10 0.19
N ALA A 99 11.62 -4.95 0.64
CA ALA A 99 11.71 -6.39 0.50
C ALA A 99 11.45 -6.89 -0.94
N GLY A 100 11.09 -6.01 -1.88
CA GLY A 100 10.86 -6.34 -3.29
C GLY A 100 9.59 -7.19 -3.53
N HIS A 101 8.60 -7.13 -2.63
CA HIS A 101 7.36 -7.87 -2.74
C HIS A 101 6.25 -7.11 -3.47
N VAL A 102 6.24 -5.77 -3.35
CA VAL A 102 5.30 -4.91 -4.07
C VAL A 102 6.04 -3.79 -4.78
N ARG A 103 5.38 -3.20 -5.79
CA ARG A 103 5.80 -1.91 -6.35
C ARG A 103 4.70 -0.88 -6.18
N SER A 104 5.10 0.39 -6.07
CA SER A 104 4.22 1.54 -6.15
C SER A 104 4.24 2.14 -7.56
N ARG A 105 3.11 2.72 -7.98
CA ARG A 105 2.98 3.51 -9.21
C ARG A 105 2.18 4.78 -8.89
N PRO A 106 2.57 5.95 -9.41
CA PRO A 106 1.76 7.15 -9.28
C PRO A 106 0.37 6.96 -9.91
N PRO A 107 -0.63 7.75 -9.48
CA PRO A 107 -1.97 7.73 -10.09
C PRO A 107 -1.91 8.02 -11.58
N LEU A 108 -2.72 7.34 -12.39
CA LEU A 108 -2.72 7.50 -13.85
C LEU A 108 -2.99 8.94 -14.31
N ALA A 109 -3.73 9.74 -13.53
CA ALA A 109 -3.93 11.16 -13.82
C ALA A 109 -2.60 11.95 -13.87
N PHE A 110 -1.62 11.60 -13.04
CA PHE A 110 -0.27 12.17 -13.11
C PHE A 110 0.50 11.68 -14.34
N ALA A 111 0.27 10.45 -14.81
CA ALA A 111 0.85 9.95 -16.06
C ALA A 111 0.26 10.65 -17.30
N GLN A 112 -1.02 11.05 -17.26
CA GLN A 112 -1.63 11.81 -18.36
C GLN A 112 -1.20 13.29 -18.38
N ALA A 113 -0.97 13.89 -17.22
CA ALA A 113 -0.44 15.26 -17.13
C ALA A 113 1.06 15.35 -17.53
N GLY A 114 1.78 14.22 -17.56
CA GLY A 114 3.23 14.17 -17.76
C GLY A 114 3.77 13.26 -18.87
N GLY A 115 2.96 12.48 -19.59
CA GLY A 115 3.45 11.73 -20.75
C GLY A 115 2.92 10.31 -20.90
N LEU A 116 1.88 10.15 -21.73
CA LEU A 116 2.02 9.12 -22.74
C LEU A 116 3.23 9.52 -23.61
N PRO A 117 4.18 8.63 -23.88
CA PRO A 117 5.25 8.92 -24.82
C PRO A 117 4.57 9.38 -26.13
N GLY A 118 4.80 10.63 -26.54
CA GLY A 118 4.16 11.17 -27.74
C GLY A 118 4.42 10.23 -28.92
N MET A 119 3.44 10.04 -29.81
CA MET A 119 3.52 9.04 -30.89
C MET A 119 4.88 9.03 -31.63
N SER A 120 5.50 10.21 -31.78
CA SER A 120 6.84 10.38 -32.35
C SER A 120 7.95 9.59 -31.66
N ILE A 121 7.95 9.47 -30.32
CA ILE A 121 8.98 8.69 -29.61
C ILE A 121 8.75 7.18 -29.80
N LEU A 122 7.49 6.74 -29.87
CA LEU A 122 7.15 5.35 -30.13
C LEU A 122 7.50 4.95 -31.57
N GLU A 123 7.31 5.86 -32.52
CA GLU A 123 7.75 5.69 -33.91
C GLU A 123 9.28 5.63 -34.02
N ALA A 124 10.00 6.52 -33.32
CA ALA A 124 11.46 6.50 -33.29
C ALA A 124 12.01 5.19 -32.72
N VAL A 125 11.42 4.67 -31.63
CA VAL A 125 11.80 3.36 -31.05
C VAL A 125 11.50 2.23 -32.03
N ARG A 126 10.32 2.21 -32.67
CA ARG A 126 9.95 1.21 -33.68
C ARG A 126 10.94 1.19 -34.85
N ASP A 127 11.30 2.36 -35.36
CA ASP A 127 12.18 2.50 -36.51
C ASP A 127 13.63 2.15 -36.14
N GLY A 128 14.04 2.40 -34.90
CA GLY A 128 15.32 1.95 -34.35
C GLY A 128 15.41 0.43 -34.22
N LEU A 129 14.38 -0.22 -33.65
CA LEU A 129 14.34 -1.68 -33.49
C LEU A 129 14.30 -2.45 -34.83
N ARG A 130 13.77 -1.84 -35.90
CA ARG A 130 13.69 -2.47 -37.24
C ARG A 130 15.01 -2.41 -38.03
N LYS A 131 15.98 -1.62 -37.55
CA LYS A 131 17.30 -1.45 -38.19
C LYS A 131 18.40 -2.30 -37.55
N LEU A 132 18.04 -3.17 -36.61
CA LEU A 132 18.90 -4.19 -36.00
C LEU A 132 18.58 -5.55 -36.61
#